data_AF-A0A7W1C6G9-F1
#
_entry.id   AF-A0A7W1C6G9-F1
#
_cell.length_a   1.000
_cell.length_b   1.000
_cell.length_c   1.000
_cell.angle_alpha   90.00
_cell.angle_beta   90.00
_cell.angle_gamma   90.00
#
_symmetry.space_group_name_H-M   'P 1'
#
loop_
_entity.id
_entity.type
_entity.pdbx_description
1 polymer ?
#
loop_
_entity_poly.entity_id
_entity_poly.type
_entity_poly.pdbx_seq_one_letter_code
_entity_poly.pdbx_strand_id
1 'polypeptide(L)'
;MTEPRGEWPLSGTVKPYGRHVLVCTGARSWPARIEEAEGLLGRMARDVRALRETSATPPKLTASDESSMGPGADLLVFPESVRYHGVDEATWPGVLADHVIGGEVSTAAPSTPLTGVHVFVCVHAARDERCGRCGPPVIAALREACAAEGMADATVRATSHVGGHKYAGNVLIYPSGAWYGYVRPADARRIVRDHIREGRIVEELCRGRMEPA
;
A
#
# COMPACT_ATOMS: atom_id res chain seq x y z
N MET A 1 18.09 23.65 -6.03
CA MET A 1 18.98 23.17 -4.95
C MET A 1 18.35 21.91 -4.37
N THR A 2 18.90 20.74 -4.69
CA THR A 2 18.43 19.46 -4.13
C THR A 2 19.00 19.31 -2.74
N GLU A 3 18.16 19.37 -1.70
CA GLU A 3 18.61 19.04 -0.35
C GLU A 3 19.27 17.66 -0.33
N PRO A 4 20.37 17.46 0.43
CA PRO A 4 20.99 16.15 0.57
C PRO A 4 19.96 15.14 1.11
N ARG A 5 19.97 13.91 0.60
CA ARG A 5 19.16 12.82 1.17
C ARG A 5 19.71 12.51 2.56
N GLY A 6 18.86 12.29 3.54
CA GLY A 6 19.31 11.96 4.91
C GLY A 6 20.24 10.73 4.88
N GLU A 7 21.36 10.82 5.59
CA GLU A 7 22.47 9.83 5.58
C GLU A 7 22.14 8.47 6.22
N TRP A 8 20.86 8.16 6.49
CA TRP A 8 20.47 6.93 7.17
C TRP A 8 20.28 5.78 6.18
N PRO A 9 20.85 4.57 6.42
CA PRO A 9 20.59 3.42 5.57
C PRO A 9 19.08 3.12 5.55
N LEU A 10 18.49 3.13 4.34
CA LEU A 10 17.06 2.85 4.15
C LEU A 10 16.73 1.37 4.27
N SER A 11 17.64 0.50 3.79
CA SER A 11 17.44 -0.95 3.80
C SER A 11 17.20 -1.46 5.22
N GLY A 12 16.23 -2.36 5.37
CA GLY A 12 15.82 -2.92 6.66
C GLY A 12 14.95 -2.01 7.54
N THR A 13 14.47 -0.87 7.03
CA THR A 13 13.65 0.07 7.81
C THR A 13 12.14 -0.19 7.71
N VAL A 14 11.73 -1.19 6.93
CA VAL A 14 10.36 -1.72 6.92
C VAL A 14 10.24 -2.77 8.01
N LYS A 15 9.26 -2.62 8.92
CA LYS A 15 8.93 -3.68 9.88
C LYS A 15 8.40 -4.89 9.10
N PRO A 16 8.81 -6.13 9.44
CA PRO A 16 8.32 -7.35 8.80
C PRO A 16 6.79 -7.41 8.77
N TYR A 17 6.24 -7.89 7.66
CA TYR A 17 4.81 -8.13 7.46
C TYR A 17 4.62 -9.11 6.31
N GLY A 18 3.66 -10.04 6.46
CA GLY A 18 3.42 -11.11 5.50
C GLY A 18 2.37 -10.80 4.44
N ARG A 19 1.42 -9.92 4.76
CA ARG A 19 0.27 -9.63 3.92
C ARG A 19 -0.16 -8.18 4.03
N HIS A 20 -0.63 -7.60 2.93
CA HIS A 20 -1.16 -6.24 2.93
C HIS A 20 -2.55 -6.22 2.33
N VAL A 21 -3.51 -5.72 3.12
CA VAL A 21 -4.87 -5.41 2.70
C VAL A 21 -4.97 -3.90 2.44
N LEU A 22 -5.33 -3.53 1.21
CA LEU A 22 -5.65 -2.16 0.83
C LEU A 22 -7.16 -2.02 0.70
N VAL A 23 -7.78 -1.17 1.51
CA VAL A 23 -9.22 -0.90 1.48
C VAL A 23 -9.51 0.20 0.47
N CYS A 24 -10.34 -0.07 -0.54
CA CYS A 24 -10.76 0.91 -1.55
C CYS A 24 -11.81 1.86 -0.97
N THR A 25 -11.38 2.95 -0.32
CA THR A 25 -12.29 3.87 0.39
C THR A 25 -12.82 5.01 -0.48
N GLY A 26 -12.20 5.28 -1.64
CA GLY A 26 -12.46 6.47 -2.46
C GLY A 26 -12.07 7.80 -1.80
N ALA A 27 -11.62 7.77 -0.54
CA ALA A 27 -11.31 8.95 0.25
C ALA A 27 -9.83 9.35 0.09
N ARG A 28 -9.53 10.62 0.38
CA ARG A 28 -8.16 11.15 0.53
C ARG A 28 -7.93 11.83 1.87
N SER A 29 -8.96 11.86 2.70
CA SER A 29 -8.94 12.35 4.07
C SER A 29 -9.33 11.18 4.97
N TRP A 30 -8.42 10.83 5.89
CA TRP A 30 -8.65 9.78 6.88
C TRP A 30 -8.32 10.35 8.26
N PRO A 31 -8.89 9.80 9.34
CA PRO A 31 -8.43 10.13 10.69
C PRO A 31 -6.95 9.78 10.83
N ALA A 32 -6.23 10.48 11.72
CA ALA A 32 -4.79 10.28 11.91
C ALA A 32 -4.42 8.81 12.19
N ARG A 33 -5.33 8.06 12.82
CA ARG A 33 -5.30 6.60 12.92
C ARG A 33 -6.55 6.04 12.23
N ILE A 34 -6.39 5.17 11.25
CA ILE A 34 -7.53 4.59 10.53
C ILE A 34 -8.38 3.66 11.43
N GLU A 35 -7.82 3.20 12.54
CA GLU A 35 -8.53 2.47 13.60
C GLU A 35 -9.60 3.33 14.31
N GLU A 36 -9.49 4.65 14.22
CA GLU A 36 -10.47 5.62 14.73
C GLU A 36 -11.52 5.99 13.68
N ALA A 37 -11.44 5.44 12.46
CA ALA A 37 -12.48 5.63 11.45
C ALA A 37 -13.79 4.95 11.87
N GLU A 38 -14.90 5.53 11.43
CA GLU A 38 -16.23 4.95 11.63
C GLU A 38 -16.48 3.78 10.67
N GLY A 39 -17.48 2.96 11.01
CA GLY A 39 -17.94 1.85 10.19
C GLY A 39 -16.90 0.78 9.91
N LEU A 40 -17.02 0.15 8.73
CA LEU A 40 -16.27 -1.03 8.35
C LEU A 40 -14.75 -0.79 8.30
N LEU A 41 -14.29 0.36 7.81
CA LEU A 41 -12.86 0.68 7.74
C LEU A 41 -12.21 0.61 9.13
N GLY A 42 -12.80 1.26 10.13
CA GLY A 42 -12.27 1.27 11.48
C GLY A 42 -12.30 -0.12 12.12
N ARG A 43 -13.37 -0.89 11.88
CA ARG A 43 -13.46 -2.27 12.35
C ARG A 43 -12.32 -3.12 11.79
N MET A 44 -12.18 -3.17 10.46
CA MET A 44 -11.12 -3.96 9.82
C MET A 44 -9.72 -3.54 10.29
N ALA A 45 -9.49 -2.23 10.43
CA ALA A 45 -8.20 -1.71 10.91
C ALA A 45 -7.89 -2.15 12.36
N ARG A 46 -8.89 -2.17 13.25
CA ARG A 46 -8.72 -2.66 14.63
C ARG A 46 -8.45 -4.16 14.67
N ASP A 47 -9.19 -4.94 13.89
CA ASP A 47 -9.01 -6.39 13.81
C ASP A 47 -7.60 -6.75 13.34
N VAL A 48 -7.13 -6.14 12.24
CA VAL A 48 -5.77 -6.37 11.73
C VAL A 48 -4.70 -5.86 12.69
N ARG A 49 -4.94 -4.75 13.38
CA ARG A 49 -3.99 -4.23 14.38
C ARG A 49 -3.80 -5.19 15.55
N ALA A 50 -4.86 -5.88 16.01
CA ALA A 50 -4.79 -6.83 17.11
C ALA A 50 -3.85 -8.02 16.80
N LEU A 51 -3.69 -8.38 15.52
CA LEU A 51 -2.81 -9.47 15.07
C LEU A 51 -1.31 -9.14 15.15
N ARG A 52 -0.95 -7.87 15.39
CA ARG A 52 0.46 -7.43 15.43
C ARG A 52 1.26 -7.99 16.59
N GLU A 53 0.58 -8.38 17.66
CA GLU A 53 1.21 -8.88 18.88
C GLU A 53 1.36 -10.40 18.87
N THR A 54 0.73 -11.09 17.91
CA THR A 54 0.62 -12.55 17.88
C THR A 54 1.33 -13.20 16.69
N SER A 55 1.89 -12.42 15.76
CA SER A 55 2.57 -12.91 14.55
C SER A 55 3.93 -12.23 14.35
N ALA A 56 4.92 -13.01 13.91
CA ALA A 56 6.25 -12.49 13.54
C ALA A 56 6.21 -11.65 12.26
N THR A 57 5.31 -11.98 11.32
CA THR A 57 5.09 -11.27 10.05
C THR A 57 3.62 -10.82 9.96
N PRO A 58 3.17 -9.93 10.85
CA PRO A 58 1.76 -9.62 11.00
C PRO A 58 1.19 -8.95 9.74
N PRO A 59 -0.10 -9.16 9.42
CA PRO A 59 -0.73 -8.47 8.31
C PRO A 59 -0.78 -6.95 8.52
N LYS A 60 -0.90 -6.21 7.43
CA LYS A 60 -1.09 -4.76 7.42
C LYS A 60 -2.40 -4.42 6.73
N LEU A 61 -3.05 -3.36 7.20
CA LEU A 61 -4.20 -2.77 6.54
C LEU A 61 -3.94 -1.29 6.32
N THR A 62 -4.18 -0.82 5.10
CA THR A 62 -4.11 0.60 4.74
C THR A 62 -5.33 0.97 3.90
N ALA A 63 -5.78 2.21 3.96
CA ALA A 63 -6.83 2.71 3.07
C ALA A 63 -6.23 3.30 1.80
N SER A 64 -6.94 3.18 0.68
CA SER A 64 -6.58 3.74 -0.62
C SER A 64 -7.67 4.68 -1.14
N ASP A 65 -7.26 5.61 -2.00
CA ASP A 65 -8.15 6.55 -2.69
C ASP A 65 -8.89 5.94 -3.90
N GLU A 66 -8.66 4.66 -4.21
CA GLU A 66 -9.54 3.93 -5.12
C GLU A 66 -10.91 3.74 -4.48
N SER A 67 -11.97 3.94 -5.26
CA SER A 67 -13.35 3.69 -4.83
C SER A 67 -13.72 2.22 -5.01
N SER A 68 -14.55 1.69 -4.11
CA SER A 68 -15.27 0.43 -4.37
C SER A 68 -16.10 0.54 -5.64
N MET A 69 -16.25 -0.58 -6.36
CA MET A 69 -17.07 -0.64 -7.58
C MET A 69 -18.57 -0.82 -7.31
N GLY A 70 -18.95 -1.09 -6.07
CA GLY A 70 -20.33 -1.29 -5.66
C GLY A 70 -20.55 -1.07 -4.16
N PRO A 71 -21.70 -1.52 -3.62
CA PRO A 71 -21.95 -1.52 -2.18
C PRO A 71 -20.88 -2.29 -1.41
N GLY A 72 -20.55 -1.83 -0.21
CA GLY A 72 -19.49 -2.43 0.61
C GLY A 72 -18.09 -1.91 0.26
N ALA A 73 -17.08 -2.58 0.79
CA ALA A 73 -15.68 -2.24 0.60
C ALA A 73 -15.00 -3.23 -0.35
N ASP A 74 -14.40 -2.74 -1.43
CA ASP A 74 -13.46 -3.55 -2.19
C ASP A 74 -12.12 -3.60 -1.44
N LEU A 75 -11.48 -4.77 -1.44
CA LEU A 75 -10.19 -4.99 -0.80
C LEU A 75 -9.19 -5.50 -1.82
N LEU A 76 -7.97 -4.97 -1.83
CA LEU A 76 -6.84 -5.51 -2.59
C LEU A 76 -5.91 -6.23 -1.61
N VAL A 77 -5.63 -7.51 -1.84
CA VAL A 77 -4.84 -8.33 -0.93
C VAL A 77 -3.61 -8.87 -1.66
N PHE A 78 -2.44 -8.63 -1.06
CA PHE A 78 -1.13 -9.07 -1.54
C PHE A 78 -0.42 -9.91 -0.47
N PRO A 79 0.35 -10.96 -0.83
CA PRO A 79 0.95 -11.21 -2.15
C PRO A 79 0.05 -11.86 -3.21
N GLU A 80 -1.06 -12.46 -2.79
CA GLU A 80 -1.91 -13.31 -3.65
C GLU A 80 -2.53 -12.55 -4.83
N SER A 81 -2.48 -11.21 -4.81
CA SER A 81 -2.96 -10.33 -5.86
C SER A 81 -4.43 -10.61 -6.16
N VAL A 82 -5.26 -10.46 -5.12
CA VAL A 82 -6.70 -10.71 -5.18
C VAL A 82 -7.46 -9.43 -4.84
N ARG A 83 -8.53 -9.17 -5.61
CA ARG A 83 -9.54 -8.16 -5.28
C ARG A 83 -10.78 -8.84 -4.73
N TYR A 84 -11.17 -8.52 -3.51
CA TYR A 84 -12.52 -8.81 -3.03
C TYR A 84 -13.45 -7.67 -3.39
N HIS A 85 -14.70 -8.00 -3.69
CA HIS A 85 -15.73 -7.05 -4.07
C HIS A 85 -16.82 -7.00 -3.00
N GLY A 86 -17.18 -5.79 -2.60
CA GLY A 86 -18.31 -5.54 -1.71
C GLY A 86 -18.25 -6.24 -0.34
N VAL A 87 -17.07 -6.29 0.27
CA VAL A 87 -16.90 -6.81 1.63
C VAL A 87 -17.69 -5.93 2.61
N ASP A 88 -18.38 -6.57 3.54
CA ASP A 88 -19.21 -5.94 4.56
C ASP A 88 -18.94 -6.52 5.95
N GLU A 89 -19.75 -6.15 6.95
CA GLU A 89 -19.55 -6.64 8.32
C GLU A 89 -19.74 -8.14 8.48
N ALA A 90 -20.58 -8.75 7.64
CA ALA A 90 -20.91 -10.16 7.69
C ALA A 90 -19.85 -11.02 6.98
N THR A 91 -19.27 -10.51 5.89
CA THR A 91 -18.29 -11.25 5.07
C THR A 91 -16.85 -11.02 5.53
N TRP A 92 -16.53 -9.86 6.14
CA TRP A 92 -15.19 -9.56 6.64
C TRP A 92 -14.59 -10.64 7.56
N PRO A 93 -15.31 -11.22 8.54
CA PRO A 93 -14.76 -12.25 9.41
C PRO A 93 -14.18 -13.46 8.65
N GLY A 94 -14.82 -13.90 7.57
CA GLY A 94 -14.32 -14.99 6.74
C GLY A 94 -13.08 -14.58 5.94
N VAL A 95 -13.09 -13.39 5.33
CA VAL A 95 -11.92 -12.85 4.62
C VAL A 95 -10.72 -12.70 5.57
N LEU A 96 -10.97 -12.23 6.80
CA LEU A 96 -9.96 -12.09 7.84
C LEU A 96 -9.38 -13.45 8.25
N ALA A 97 -10.23 -14.42 8.56
CA ALA A 97 -9.82 -15.73 9.02
C ALA A 97 -9.08 -16.53 7.93
N ASP A 98 -9.70 -16.70 6.77
CA ASP A 98 -9.19 -17.59 5.73
C ASP A 98 -7.97 -16.97 5.03
N HIS A 99 -8.08 -15.71 4.63
CA HIS A 99 -7.08 -15.09 3.76
C HIS A 99 -6.09 -14.22 4.52
N VAL A 100 -6.58 -13.29 5.33
CA VAL A 100 -5.68 -12.36 6.02
C VAL A 100 -4.79 -13.09 7.02
N ILE A 101 -5.37 -14.03 7.78
CA ILE A 101 -4.66 -14.88 8.76
C ILE A 101 -4.19 -16.19 8.11
N GLY A 102 -5.11 -16.95 7.50
CA GLY A 102 -4.82 -18.30 6.99
C GLY A 102 -4.03 -18.36 5.68
N GLY A 103 -4.00 -17.28 4.91
CA GLY A 103 -3.29 -17.20 3.63
C GLY A 103 -3.98 -17.83 2.43
N GLU A 104 -5.19 -18.35 2.60
CA GLU A 104 -5.98 -18.93 1.52
C GLU A 104 -7.08 -17.97 1.05
N VAL A 105 -7.31 -17.88 -0.25
CA VAL A 105 -8.36 -16.99 -0.79
C VAL A 105 -9.72 -17.43 -0.25
N SER A 106 -10.38 -16.55 0.50
CA SER A 106 -11.67 -16.80 1.13
C SER A 106 -12.79 -16.85 0.10
N THR A 107 -13.77 -17.71 0.36
CA THR A 107 -15.04 -17.76 -0.37
C THR A 107 -16.14 -16.91 0.28
N ALA A 108 -15.85 -16.26 1.41
CA ALA A 108 -16.81 -15.45 2.17
C ALA A 108 -17.28 -14.20 1.42
N ALA A 109 -16.51 -13.71 0.45
CA ALA A 109 -16.88 -12.60 -0.42
C ALA A 109 -16.45 -12.89 -1.88
N PRO A 110 -17.18 -12.39 -2.89
CA PRO A 110 -16.77 -12.51 -4.28
C PRO A 110 -15.38 -11.91 -4.50
N SER A 111 -14.54 -12.60 -5.28
CA SER A 111 -13.19 -12.14 -5.55
C SER A 111 -12.76 -12.39 -6.99
N THR A 112 -11.81 -11.59 -7.47
CA THR A 112 -11.19 -11.73 -8.79
C THR A 112 -9.68 -11.55 -8.70
N PRO A 113 -8.89 -12.20 -9.57
CA PRO A 113 -7.46 -11.92 -9.69
C PRO A 113 -7.21 -10.43 -10.01
N LEU A 114 -6.17 -9.87 -9.40
CA LEU A 114 -5.58 -8.58 -9.76
C LEU A 114 -4.41 -8.80 -10.70
N THR A 115 -4.38 -8.02 -11.78
CA THR A 115 -3.35 -8.09 -12.81
C THR A 115 -2.60 -6.77 -12.91
N GLY A 116 -1.36 -6.83 -13.41
CA GLY A 116 -0.52 -5.66 -13.61
C GLY A 116 0.22 -5.25 -12.33
N VAL A 117 0.69 -4.00 -12.32
CA VAL A 117 1.51 -3.45 -11.22
C VAL A 117 0.71 -2.44 -10.42
N HIS A 118 0.75 -2.56 -9.10
CA HIS A 118 0.01 -1.67 -8.21
C HIS A 118 0.97 -0.84 -7.36
N VAL A 119 1.00 0.47 -7.65
CA VAL A 119 1.85 1.44 -6.98
C VAL A 119 0.99 2.27 -6.01
N PHE A 120 1.39 2.28 -4.74
CA PHE A 120 0.72 3.01 -3.68
C PHE A 120 1.64 4.05 -3.07
N VAL A 121 1.18 5.28 -2.94
CA VAL A 121 1.95 6.40 -2.38
C VAL A 121 1.24 6.96 -1.17
N CYS A 122 1.92 6.98 -0.03
CA CYS A 122 1.35 7.55 1.20
C CYS A 122 1.23 9.07 1.06
N VAL A 123 0.01 9.60 1.16
CA VAL A 123 -0.30 11.05 1.12
C VAL A 123 -0.91 11.57 2.42
N HIS A 124 -0.87 10.76 3.48
CA HIS A 124 -1.66 11.01 4.68
C HIS A 124 -1.15 12.18 5.53
N ALA A 125 -1.71 13.38 5.33
CA ALA A 125 -1.32 14.61 6.01
C ALA A 125 -1.72 14.67 7.50
N ALA A 126 -2.88 14.11 7.86
CA ALA A 126 -3.40 14.18 9.24
C ALA A 126 -2.56 13.37 10.24
N ARG A 127 -1.82 12.35 9.77
CA ARG A 127 -0.89 11.59 10.61
C ARG A 127 0.48 12.25 10.70
N ASP A 128 0.98 12.76 9.58
CA ASP A 128 2.23 13.49 9.48
C ASP A 128 2.23 14.32 8.18
N GLU A 129 2.44 15.63 8.29
CA GLU A 129 2.37 16.56 7.17
C GLU A 129 3.36 16.24 6.04
N ARG A 130 4.49 15.57 6.33
CA ARG A 130 5.54 15.29 5.34
C ARG A 130 5.02 14.38 4.24
N CYS A 131 4.20 13.38 4.57
CA CYS A 131 3.59 12.52 3.54
C CYS A 131 2.55 13.29 2.73
N GLY A 132 1.76 14.16 3.38
CA GLY A 132 0.83 15.07 2.70
C GLY A 132 1.50 16.01 1.69
N ARG A 133 2.71 16.48 2.02
CA ARG A 133 3.49 17.37 1.14
C ARG A 133 4.26 16.62 0.05
N CYS A 134 4.95 15.53 0.40
CA CYS A 134 5.83 14.81 -0.52
C CYS A 134 5.09 13.85 -1.47
N GLY A 135 3.97 13.26 -1.02
CA GLY A 135 3.27 12.20 -1.76
C GLY A 135 2.61 12.67 -3.07
N PRO A 136 1.80 13.74 -3.09
CA PRO A 136 1.12 14.20 -4.29
C PRO A 136 2.02 14.46 -5.51
N PRO A 137 3.17 15.17 -5.40
CA PRO A 137 4.04 15.37 -6.56
C PRO A 137 4.74 14.07 -7.01
N VAL A 138 4.96 13.11 -6.10
CA VAL A 138 5.49 11.77 -6.45
C VAL A 138 4.45 10.96 -7.25
N ILE A 139 3.17 11.02 -6.87
CA ILE A 139 2.08 10.38 -7.64
C ILE A 139 2.05 10.92 -9.07
N ALA A 140 2.10 12.24 -9.24
CA ALA A 140 2.07 12.88 -10.55
C ALA A 140 3.23 12.40 -11.43
N ALA A 141 4.46 12.42 -10.89
CA ALA A 141 5.65 11.99 -11.61
C ALA A 141 5.66 10.48 -11.93
N LEU A 142 5.14 9.63 -11.04
CA LEU A 142 5.02 8.19 -11.29
C LEU A 142 4.00 7.89 -12.41
N ARG A 143 2.88 8.60 -12.45
CA ARG A 143 1.88 8.45 -13.53
C ARG A 143 2.44 8.87 -14.88
N GLU A 144 3.13 10.01 -14.93
CA GLU A 144 3.81 10.50 -16.13
C GLU A 144 4.87 9.50 -16.61
N ALA A 145 5.69 8.98 -15.68
CA ALA A 145 6.71 7.99 -16.00
C ALA A 145 6.11 6.66 -16.50
N CYS A 146 5.02 6.16 -15.89
CA CYS A 146 4.32 4.96 -16.37
C CYS A 146 3.83 5.15 -17.81
N ALA A 147 3.24 6.31 -18.12
CA ALA A 147 2.79 6.62 -19.47
C ALA A 147 3.97 6.68 -20.46
N ALA A 148 5.07 7.34 -20.10
CA ALA A 148 6.25 7.49 -20.95
C ALA A 148 6.99 6.17 -21.21
N GLU A 149 7.00 5.26 -20.25
CA GLU A 149 7.67 3.95 -20.36
C GLU A 149 6.74 2.85 -20.91
N GLY A 150 5.49 3.17 -21.23
CA GLY A 150 4.52 2.23 -21.83
C GLY A 150 3.91 1.24 -20.83
N MET A 151 3.89 1.56 -19.54
CA MET A 151 3.36 0.71 -18.47
C MET A 151 1.84 0.92 -18.30
N ALA A 152 1.05 0.50 -19.29
CA ALA A 152 -0.40 0.72 -19.33
C ALA A 152 -1.18 -0.08 -18.26
N ASP A 153 -0.63 -1.18 -17.78
CA ASP A 153 -1.19 -2.04 -16.72
C ASP A 153 -0.76 -1.62 -15.31
N ALA A 154 0.05 -0.57 -15.17
CA ALA A 154 0.47 -0.05 -13.89
C ALA A 154 -0.52 1.00 -13.36
N THR A 155 -0.97 0.81 -12.12
CA THR A 155 -1.84 1.75 -11.41
C THR A 155 -1.06 2.53 -10.35
N VAL A 156 -1.33 3.83 -10.20
CA VAL A 156 -0.70 4.69 -9.17
C VAL A 156 -1.78 5.34 -8.32
N ARG A 157 -1.85 4.97 -7.04
CA ARG A 157 -2.89 5.35 -6.09
C ARG A 157 -2.33 6.00 -4.83
N ALA A 158 -3.13 6.84 -4.21
CA ALA A 158 -2.82 7.39 -2.91
C ALA A 158 -3.25 6.42 -1.79
N THR A 159 -2.57 6.50 -0.65
CA THR A 159 -2.92 5.74 0.55
C THR A 159 -2.89 6.57 1.82
N SER A 160 -3.57 6.04 2.84
CA SER A 160 -3.45 6.46 4.23
C SER A 160 -2.06 6.09 4.79
N HIS A 161 -1.88 6.18 6.11
CA HIS A 161 -0.55 6.07 6.69
C HIS A 161 -0.05 4.63 6.68
N VAL A 162 1.04 4.39 5.94
CA VAL A 162 1.67 3.06 5.80
C VAL A 162 2.71 2.75 6.89
N GLY A 163 3.14 3.77 7.66
CA GLY A 163 4.27 3.71 8.59
C GLY A 163 5.57 4.26 7.99
N GLY A 164 6.43 4.82 8.84
CA GLY A 164 7.72 5.37 8.41
C GLY A 164 7.61 6.77 7.77
N HIS A 165 6.80 7.67 8.35
CA HIS A 165 6.70 9.07 7.90
C HIS A 165 8.05 9.82 7.95
N LYS A 166 9.00 9.39 8.80
CA LYS A 166 10.38 9.87 8.75
C LYS A 166 11.05 9.69 7.39
N TYR A 167 10.58 8.73 6.59
CA TYR A 167 11.05 8.42 5.23
C TYR A 167 10.08 8.91 4.13
N ALA A 168 9.33 9.99 4.37
CA ALA A 168 8.29 10.51 3.47
C ALA A 168 8.72 10.57 1.99
N GLY A 169 7.75 10.38 1.10
CA GLY A 169 8.01 9.81 -0.23
C GLY A 169 7.96 8.29 -0.18
N ASN A 170 7.02 7.74 0.60
CA ASN A 170 6.82 6.30 0.72
C ASN A 170 6.05 5.77 -0.48
N VAL A 171 6.68 4.88 -1.26
CA VAL A 171 6.08 4.23 -2.42
C VAL A 171 6.13 2.73 -2.22
N LEU A 172 5.00 2.05 -2.32
CA LEU A 172 4.87 0.61 -2.21
C LEU A 172 4.51 0.07 -3.59
N ILE A 173 5.15 -1.01 -4.01
CA ILE A 173 4.91 -1.62 -5.32
C ILE A 173 4.59 -3.10 -5.14
N TYR A 174 3.45 -3.51 -5.66
CA TYR A 174 3.00 -4.90 -5.72
C TYR A 174 2.89 -5.38 -7.17
N PRO A 175 3.15 -6.67 -7.45
CA PRO A 175 3.31 -7.78 -6.49
C PRO A 175 4.72 -7.92 -5.87
N SER A 176 5.72 -7.16 -6.31
CA SER A 176 7.11 -7.32 -5.84
C SER A 176 7.31 -7.10 -4.33
N GLY A 177 6.35 -6.40 -3.69
CA GLY A 177 6.30 -6.11 -2.27
C GLY A 177 7.30 -5.04 -1.84
N ALA A 178 7.95 -4.35 -2.78
CA ALA A 178 9.01 -3.40 -2.48
C ALA A 178 8.47 -2.09 -1.88
N TRP A 179 9.20 -1.57 -0.91
CA TRP A 179 8.95 -0.27 -0.30
C TRP A 179 10.11 0.65 -0.59
N TYR A 180 9.81 1.84 -1.09
CA TYR A 180 10.76 2.93 -1.27
C TYR A 180 10.52 4.03 -0.25
N GLY A 181 11.57 4.75 0.09
CA GLY A 181 11.55 5.92 0.97
C GLY A 181 12.33 7.08 0.37
N TYR A 182 12.06 8.29 0.86
CA TYR A 182 12.68 9.51 0.33
C TYR A 182 12.54 9.68 -1.19
N VAL A 183 11.50 9.09 -1.79
CA VAL A 183 11.25 9.21 -3.22
C VAL A 183 10.88 10.66 -3.53
N ARG A 184 11.57 11.22 -4.51
CA ARG A 184 11.32 12.55 -5.08
C ARG A 184 10.71 12.38 -6.48
N PRO A 185 10.04 13.40 -7.03
CA PRO A 185 9.53 13.37 -8.40
C PRO A 185 10.59 12.95 -9.44
N ALA A 186 11.84 13.42 -9.28
CA ALA A 186 12.96 13.08 -10.16
C ALA A 186 13.35 11.59 -10.16
N ASP A 187 12.97 10.84 -9.11
CA ASP A 187 13.26 9.40 -9.00
C ASP A 187 12.23 8.54 -9.72
N ALA A 188 11.05 9.09 -10.02
CA ALA A 188 9.90 8.35 -10.52
C ALA A 188 10.22 7.58 -11.81
N ARG A 189 10.85 8.24 -12.80
CA ARG A 189 11.22 7.60 -14.07
C ARG A 189 12.15 6.42 -13.86
N ARG A 190 13.10 6.52 -12.94
CA ARG A 190 14.03 5.43 -12.65
C ARG A 190 13.34 4.27 -11.96
N ILE A 191 12.44 4.53 -11.02
CA ILE A 191 11.63 3.47 -10.38
C ILE A 191 10.78 2.74 -11.43
N VAL A 192 10.12 3.48 -12.33
CA VAL A 192 9.28 2.87 -13.38
C VAL A 192 10.13 2.04 -14.34
N ARG A 193 11.23 2.61 -14.87
CA ARG A 193 12.08 1.92 -15.82
C ARG A 193 12.80 0.72 -15.19
N ASP A 194 13.57 0.95 -14.13
CA ASP A 194 14.46 -0.09 -13.59
C ASP A 194 13.64 -1.19 -12.88
N HIS A 195 12.63 -0.82 -12.08
CA HIS A 195 11.87 -1.81 -11.30
C HIS A 195 10.59 -2.26 -11.98
N ILE A 196 9.67 -1.35 -12.31
CA ILE A 196 8.34 -1.74 -12.82
C ILE A 196 8.47 -2.43 -14.19
N ARG A 197 9.33 -1.92 -15.08
CA ARG A 197 9.53 -2.47 -16.42
C ARG A 197 10.56 -3.60 -16.47
N GLU A 198 11.69 -3.44 -15.78
CA GLU A 198 12.82 -4.37 -15.91
C GLU A 198 13.02 -5.31 -14.70
N GLY A 199 12.22 -5.17 -13.64
CA GLY A 199 12.26 -6.03 -12.46
C GLY A 199 13.44 -5.80 -11.51
N ARG A 200 14.24 -4.75 -11.70
CA ARG A 200 15.43 -4.43 -10.90
C ARG A 200 15.15 -3.40 -9.82
N ILE A 201 15.39 -3.76 -8.55
CA ILE A 201 15.16 -2.86 -7.41
C ILE A 201 16.17 -1.70 -7.42
N VAL A 202 15.66 -0.48 -7.23
CA VAL A 202 16.48 0.73 -6.97
C VAL A 202 16.94 0.72 -5.51
N GLU A 203 18.03 0.01 -5.23
CA GLU A 203 18.50 -0.33 -3.87
C GLU A 203 18.71 0.88 -2.96
N GLU A 204 19.21 2.01 -3.49
CA GLU A 204 19.47 3.20 -2.69
C GLU A 204 18.20 3.90 -2.15
N LEU A 205 17.04 3.60 -2.74
CA LEU A 205 15.74 4.07 -2.28
C LEU A 205 14.97 2.98 -1.54
N CYS A 206 15.42 1.73 -1.65
CA CYS A 206 14.72 0.57 -1.13
C CYS A 206 14.82 0.53 0.40
N ARG A 207 13.66 0.43 1.05
CA ARG A 207 13.53 0.31 2.50
C ARG A 207 13.45 -1.13 2.97
N GLY A 208 13.03 -2.03 2.10
CA GLY A 208 12.69 -3.41 2.40
C GLY A 208 11.57 -3.93 1.50
N ARG A 209 11.21 -5.19 1.69
CA ARG A 209 10.17 -5.88 0.92
C ARG A 209 9.19 -6.58 1.85
N MET A 210 8.01 -6.90 1.34
CA MET A 210 7.11 -7.84 2.00
C MET A 210 7.79 -9.19 2.13
N GLU A 211 7.59 -9.86 3.26
CA GLU A 211 8.10 -11.20 3.54
C GLU A 211 6.89 -12.12 3.72
N PRO A 212 6.36 -12.71 2.62
CA PRO A 212 5.21 -13.60 2.70
C PRO A 212 5.40 -14.65 3.79
N ALA A 213 4.35 -14.87 4.58
CA ALA A 213 4.31 -15.89 5.62
C ALA A 213 4.24 -17.30 5.00
#